data_AF-A0A1Q9N8Q5-F1
#
_entry.id   AF-A0A1Q9N8Q5-F1
#
_cell.length_a   1.000
_cell.length_b   1.000
_cell.length_c   1.000
_cell.angle_alpha   90.00
_cell.angle_beta   90.00
_cell.angle_gamma   90.00
#
_symmetry.space_group_name_H-M   'P 1'
#
loop_
_entity.id
_entity.type
_entity.pdbx_description
1 polymer ?
#
loop_
_entity_poly.entity_id
_entity_poly.type
_entity_poly.pdbx_seq_one_letter_code
_entity_poly.pdbx_strand_id
1 'polypeptide(L)'
;MVNKMSNKKENKEDLDKLHKKFGVDCFNSTWDLIDKGDSRTPDDDELMIHMVHSSVYHWLQVGKKVNFHRGAWQISKVYILLSEKYPEHKLQALRYAQKSFDLWEEPSEVNGFADFDEGWANEIMARANAANGNKEEFRKYYDAANEAGKKQKKEGDKKYFYSELEKGPWFGMR
;
A
#
# COMPACT_ATOMS: atom_id res chain seq x y z
N MET A 1 16.49 -41.59 -11.02
CA MET A 1 15.68 -40.38 -11.31
C MET A 1 15.20 -39.62 -10.07
N VAL A 2 15.45 -40.10 -8.84
CA VAL A 2 14.93 -39.48 -7.59
C VAL A 2 15.69 -38.20 -7.17
N ASN A 3 16.94 -38.00 -7.64
CA ASN A 3 17.82 -36.93 -7.14
C ASN A 3 17.65 -35.54 -7.80
N LYS A 4 17.03 -35.45 -8.98
CA LYS A 4 16.84 -34.17 -9.70
C LYS A 4 15.60 -33.38 -9.23
N MET A 5 14.56 -34.07 -8.78
CA MET A 5 13.32 -33.43 -8.33
C MET A 5 13.42 -32.90 -6.90
N SER A 6 14.11 -33.60 -6.01
CA SER A 6 14.39 -33.14 -4.63
C SER A 6 15.25 -31.86 -4.65
N ASN A 7 16.34 -31.85 -5.41
CA ASN A 7 17.25 -30.70 -5.52
C ASN A 7 16.59 -29.46 -6.16
N LYS A 8 15.64 -29.66 -7.10
CA LYS A 8 14.85 -28.56 -7.70
C LYS A 8 13.82 -27.98 -6.74
N LYS A 9 13.28 -28.79 -5.82
CA LYS A 9 12.29 -28.37 -4.82
C LYS A 9 12.97 -27.58 -3.69
N GLU A 10 14.12 -28.04 -3.20
CA GLU A 10 14.93 -27.33 -2.20
C GLU A 10 15.37 -25.94 -2.71
N ASN A 11 15.87 -25.86 -3.95
CA ASN A 11 16.26 -24.59 -4.57
C ASN A 11 15.07 -23.61 -4.73
N LYS A 12 13.85 -24.12 -4.94
CA LYS A 12 12.64 -23.29 -4.99
C LYS A 12 12.28 -22.76 -3.58
N GLU A 13 12.32 -23.60 -2.56
CA GLU A 13 12.00 -23.17 -1.19
C GLU A 13 12.97 -22.10 -0.68
N ASP A 14 14.24 -22.17 -1.05
CA ASP A 14 15.21 -21.14 -0.71
C ASP A 14 14.98 -19.84 -1.50
N LEU A 15 14.61 -19.94 -2.78
CA LEU A 15 14.21 -18.78 -3.56
C LEU A 15 12.94 -18.11 -3.00
N ASP A 16 11.95 -18.89 -2.56
CA ASP A 16 10.72 -18.35 -1.97
C ASP A 16 11.01 -17.60 -0.66
N LYS A 17 11.95 -18.09 0.16
CA LYS A 17 12.42 -17.38 1.37
C LYS A 17 13.09 -16.05 1.01
N LEU A 18 13.89 -16.01 -0.07
CA LEU A 18 14.52 -14.78 -0.54
C LEU A 18 13.49 -13.77 -1.05
N HIS A 19 12.51 -14.19 -1.86
CA HIS A 19 11.42 -13.31 -2.26
C HIS A 19 10.67 -12.75 -1.05
N LYS A 20 10.33 -13.59 -0.07
CA LYS A 20 9.67 -13.11 1.15
C LYS A 20 10.52 -12.08 1.90
N LYS A 21 11.83 -12.35 2.06
CA LYS A 21 12.76 -11.42 2.72
C LYS A 21 12.79 -10.07 2.00
N PHE A 22 13.03 -10.07 0.69
CA PHE A 22 13.11 -8.82 -0.08
C PHE A 22 11.76 -8.09 -0.15
N GLY A 23 10.65 -8.81 -0.23
CA GLY A 23 9.31 -8.21 -0.16
C GLY A 23 9.07 -7.44 1.16
N VAL A 24 9.55 -7.98 2.29
CA VAL A 24 9.49 -7.28 3.59
C VAL A 24 10.47 -6.12 3.65
N ASP A 25 11.73 -6.35 3.28
CA ASP A 25 12.80 -5.36 3.39
C ASP A 25 12.50 -4.13 2.53
N CYS A 26 12.08 -4.33 1.27
CA CYS A 26 11.71 -3.23 0.39
C CYS A 26 10.47 -2.48 0.88
N PHE A 27 9.47 -3.18 1.43
CA PHE A 27 8.27 -2.54 2.02
C PHE A 27 8.64 -1.62 3.17
N ASN A 28 9.50 -2.09 4.08
CA ASN A 28 9.95 -1.33 5.24
C ASN A 28 10.89 -0.18 4.84
N SER A 29 11.83 -0.42 3.92
CA SER A 29 12.74 0.62 3.41
C SER A 29 11.99 1.74 2.68
N THR A 30 10.84 1.43 2.07
CA THR A 30 9.95 2.45 1.50
C THR A 30 9.37 3.35 2.59
N TRP A 31 9.03 2.80 3.77
CA TRP A 31 8.58 3.62 4.90
C TRP A 31 9.68 4.54 5.42
N ASP A 32 10.93 4.06 5.51
CA ASP A 32 12.06 4.91 5.91
C ASP A 32 12.20 6.13 4.99
N LEU A 33 11.92 5.98 3.68
CA LEU A 33 11.91 7.08 2.71
C LEU A 33 10.66 7.98 2.85
N ILE A 34 9.49 7.40 3.12
CA ILE A 34 8.26 8.16 3.40
C ILE A 34 8.47 9.05 4.63
N ASP A 35 9.08 8.52 5.68
CA ASP A 35 9.28 9.19 6.98
C ASP A 35 10.31 10.31 6.92
N LYS A 36 11.19 10.33 5.90
CA LYS A 36 12.06 11.49 5.62
C LYS A 36 11.28 12.77 5.30
N GLY A 37 10.03 12.67 4.84
CA GLY A 37 9.19 13.83 4.53
C GLY A 37 9.88 14.83 3.58
N ASP A 38 9.87 16.11 3.96
CA ASP A 38 10.45 17.21 3.18
C ASP A 38 11.99 17.14 3.04
N SER A 39 12.66 16.27 3.80
CA SER A 39 14.10 16.06 3.67
C SER A 39 14.49 15.09 2.55
N ARG A 40 13.51 14.50 1.84
CA ARG A 40 13.78 13.68 0.65
C ARG A 40 14.43 14.50 -0.46
N THR A 41 15.47 13.94 -1.04
CA THR A 41 16.08 14.41 -2.29
C THR A 41 15.36 13.83 -3.52
N PRO A 42 15.55 14.38 -4.73
CA PRO A 42 15.05 13.75 -5.95
C PRO A 42 15.50 12.29 -6.14
N ASP A 43 16.70 11.96 -5.69
CA ASP A 43 17.21 10.57 -5.72
C ASP A 43 16.46 9.69 -4.70
N ASP A 44 16.07 10.23 -3.54
CA ASP A 44 15.21 9.52 -2.59
C ASP A 44 13.81 9.28 -3.16
N ASP A 45 13.25 10.25 -3.90
CA ASP A 45 11.94 10.13 -4.55
C ASP A 45 11.93 8.99 -5.58
N GLU A 46 12.96 8.91 -6.44
CA GLU A 46 13.11 7.81 -7.41
C GLU A 46 13.38 6.46 -6.72
N LEU A 47 14.24 6.44 -5.70
CA LEU A 47 14.50 5.23 -4.93
C LEU A 47 13.23 4.71 -4.24
N MET A 48 12.37 5.59 -3.75
CA MET A 48 11.10 5.25 -3.13
C MET A 48 10.17 4.55 -4.11
N ILE A 49 10.11 5.02 -5.37
CA ILE A 49 9.38 4.34 -6.45
C ILE A 49 9.97 2.95 -6.71
N HIS A 50 11.29 2.85 -6.87
CA HIS A 50 11.94 1.56 -7.13
C HIS A 50 11.70 0.54 -6.01
N MET A 51 11.83 0.96 -4.75
CA MET A 51 11.65 0.10 -3.58
C MET A 51 10.22 -0.40 -3.45
N VAL A 52 9.22 0.48 -3.60
CA VAL A 52 7.82 0.07 -3.45
C VAL A 52 7.38 -0.92 -4.53
N HIS A 53 7.82 -0.73 -5.78
CA HIS A 53 7.55 -1.67 -6.86
C HIS A 53 8.32 -3.00 -6.70
N SER A 54 9.56 -2.94 -6.22
CA SER A 54 10.34 -4.15 -5.91
C SER A 54 9.69 -4.98 -4.83
N SER A 55 9.16 -4.34 -3.77
CA SER A 55 8.38 -5.01 -2.72
C SER A 55 7.21 -5.79 -3.31
N VAL A 56 6.38 -5.15 -4.14
CA VAL A 56 5.24 -5.80 -4.78
C VAL A 56 5.68 -6.92 -5.72
N TYR A 57 6.73 -6.71 -6.51
CA TYR A 57 7.29 -7.75 -7.38
C TYR A 57 7.65 -9.02 -6.61
N HIS A 58 8.33 -8.88 -5.47
CA HIS A 58 8.70 -10.01 -4.63
C HIS A 58 7.46 -10.69 -4.03
N TRP A 59 6.47 -9.93 -3.57
CA TRP A 59 5.22 -10.51 -3.12
C TRP A 59 4.48 -11.25 -4.24
N LEU A 60 4.50 -10.80 -5.49
CA LEU A 60 3.87 -11.53 -6.60
C LEU A 60 4.43 -12.94 -6.80
N GLN A 61 5.62 -13.24 -6.29
CA GLN A 61 6.21 -14.58 -6.38
C GLN A 61 5.72 -15.53 -5.27
N VAL A 62 5.47 -15.02 -4.06
CA VAL A 62 5.29 -15.85 -2.84
C VAL A 62 4.17 -15.42 -1.90
N GLY A 63 3.60 -14.24 -2.13
CA GLY A 63 2.66 -13.56 -1.28
C GLY A 63 1.22 -14.01 -1.48
N LYS A 64 0.35 -13.46 -0.65
CA LYS A 64 -1.10 -13.65 -0.71
C LYS A 64 -1.79 -12.34 -1.10
N LYS A 65 -3.10 -12.40 -1.29
CA LYS A 65 -3.93 -11.24 -1.64
C LYS A 65 -3.73 -10.04 -0.71
N VAL A 66 -3.63 -10.27 0.60
CA VAL A 66 -3.33 -9.21 1.57
C VAL A 66 -2.01 -8.50 1.31
N ASN A 67 -0.98 -9.21 0.84
CA ASN A 67 0.29 -8.60 0.46
C ASN A 67 0.13 -7.72 -0.79
N PHE A 68 -0.67 -8.15 -1.77
CA PHE A 68 -0.93 -7.38 -2.98
C PHE A 68 -1.73 -6.12 -2.69
N HIS A 69 -2.76 -6.22 -1.83
CA HIS A 69 -3.55 -5.09 -1.37
C HIS A 69 -2.66 -4.06 -0.67
N ARG A 70 -1.92 -4.46 0.37
CA ARG A 70 -1.05 -3.56 1.14
C ARG A 70 0.09 -3.00 0.29
N GLY A 71 0.60 -3.78 -0.65
CA GLY A 71 1.59 -3.32 -1.63
C GLY A 71 1.03 -2.26 -2.57
N ALA A 72 -0.14 -2.50 -3.17
CA ALA A 72 -0.82 -1.52 -4.03
C ALA A 72 -1.20 -0.25 -3.27
N TRP A 73 -1.62 -0.39 -2.00
CA TRP A 73 -1.84 0.74 -1.09
C TRP A 73 -0.57 1.58 -0.92
N GLN A 74 0.58 0.95 -0.65
CA GLN A 74 1.83 1.69 -0.46
C GLN A 74 2.32 2.34 -1.76
N ILE A 75 2.16 1.68 -2.92
CA ILE A 75 2.46 2.30 -4.23
C ILE A 75 1.62 3.56 -4.42
N SER A 76 0.32 3.48 -4.13
CA SER A 76 -0.55 4.66 -4.22
C SER A 76 -0.10 5.77 -3.28
N LYS A 77 0.25 5.45 -2.02
CA LYS A 77 0.77 6.43 -1.04
C LYS A 77 2.04 7.11 -1.54
N VAL A 78 2.98 6.36 -2.10
CA VAL A 78 4.20 6.92 -2.71
C VAL A 78 3.84 7.93 -3.80
N TYR A 79 2.98 7.56 -4.76
CA TYR A 79 2.59 8.49 -5.83
C TYR A 79 1.76 9.69 -5.33
N ILE A 80 0.97 9.53 -4.26
CA ILE A 80 0.26 10.63 -3.61
C ILE A 80 1.26 11.66 -3.06
N LEU A 81 2.27 11.21 -2.31
CA LEU A 81 3.29 12.09 -1.74
C LEU A 81 4.07 12.81 -2.84
N LEU A 82 4.46 12.10 -3.90
CA LEU A 82 5.16 12.72 -5.02
C LEU A 82 4.30 13.72 -5.79
N SER A 83 2.97 13.55 -5.78
CA SER A 83 2.04 14.47 -6.46
C SER A 83 2.01 15.87 -5.84
N GLU A 84 2.52 16.06 -4.61
CA GLU A 84 2.67 17.39 -4.02
C GLU A 84 3.66 18.27 -4.78
N LYS A 85 4.70 17.66 -5.37
CA LYS A 85 5.76 18.33 -6.14
C LYS A 85 5.64 18.09 -7.65
N TYR A 86 5.14 16.92 -8.03
CA TYR A 86 5.11 16.40 -9.40
C TYR A 86 3.69 15.91 -9.74
N PRO A 87 2.78 16.83 -10.12
CA PRO A 87 1.36 16.52 -10.33
C PRO A 87 1.07 15.42 -11.36
N GLU A 88 2.03 15.08 -12.23
CA GLU A 88 1.94 13.99 -13.20
C GLU A 88 1.73 12.60 -12.56
N HIS A 89 2.08 12.42 -11.28
CA HIS A 89 1.94 11.15 -10.57
C HIS A 89 0.52 10.84 -10.07
N LYS A 90 -0.40 11.82 -10.12
CA LYS A 90 -1.75 11.67 -9.54
C LYS A 90 -2.56 10.53 -10.18
N LEU A 91 -2.36 10.25 -11.47
CA LEU A 91 -3.10 9.17 -12.15
C LEU A 91 -2.59 7.79 -11.70
N GLN A 92 -1.30 7.66 -11.43
CA GLN A 92 -0.69 6.45 -10.89
C GLN A 92 -1.17 6.22 -9.46
N ALA A 93 -1.23 7.28 -8.65
CA ALA A 93 -1.85 7.21 -7.32
C ALA A 93 -3.26 6.62 -7.37
N LEU A 94 -4.13 7.15 -8.25
CA LEU A 94 -5.51 6.66 -8.39
C LEU A 94 -5.59 5.22 -8.91
N ARG A 95 -4.77 4.88 -9.91
CA ARG A 95 -4.71 3.51 -10.46
C ARG A 95 -4.38 2.48 -9.37
N TYR A 96 -3.38 2.75 -8.54
CA TYR A 96 -2.97 1.81 -7.49
C TYR A 96 -3.89 1.84 -6.27
N ALA A 97 -4.55 2.97 -5.98
CA ALA A 97 -5.61 3.01 -4.98
C ALA A 97 -6.78 2.10 -5.39
N GLN A 98 -7.24 2.21 -6.64
CA GLN A 98 -8.30 1.35 -7.16
C GLN A 98 -7.88 -0.12 -7.10
N LYS A 99 -6.65 -0.44 -7.52
CA LYS A 99 -6.13 -1.82 -7.44
C LYS A 99 -6.14 -2.36 -6.00
N SER A 100 -5.75 -1.53 -5.04
CA SER A 100 -5.79 -1.88 -3.62
C SER A 100 -7.23 -2.16 -3.16
N PHE A 101 -8.16 -1.28 -3.51
CA PHE A 101 -9.58 -1.40 -3.16
C PHE A 101 -10.21 -2.66 -3.77
N ASP A 102 -10.00 -2.90 -5.08
CA ASP A 102 -10.52 -4.09 -5.77
C ASP A 102 -10.03 -5.38 -5.10
N LEU A 103 -8.73 -5.44 -4.75
CA LEU A 103 -8.16 -6.60 -4.07
C LEU A 103 -8.76 -6.83 -2.68
N TRP A 104 -9.15 -5.76 -1.97
CA TRP A 104 -9.81 -5.86 -0.69
C TRP A 104 -11.28 -6.30 -0.84
N GLU A 105 -12.01 -5.72 -1.79
CA GLU A 105 -13.44 -5.97 -2.01
C GLU A 105 -13.73 -7.35 -2.59
N GLU A 106 -12.84 -7.87 -3.45
CA GLU A 106 -13.00 -9.17 -4.07
C GLU A 106 -13.15 -10.30 -3.00
N PRO A 107 -14.27 -11.04 -3.00
CA PRO A 107 -14.53 -12.10 -2.04
C PRO A 107 -13.42 -13.16 -2.03
N SER A 108 -12.98 -13.61 -0.86
CA SER A 108 -12.28 -14.90 -0.78
C SER A 108 -12.29 -15.50 0.62
N GLU A 109 -12.33 -16.82 0.63
CA GLU A 109 -12.34 -17.67 1.82
C GLU A 109 -11.01 -17.64 2.60
N VAL A 110 -9.92 -17.12 2.01
CA VAL A 110 -8.55 -17.20 2.57
C VAL A 110 -7.75 -15.92 2.38
N ASN A 111 -8.40 -14.75 2.48
CA ASN A 111 -7.72 -13.48 2.20
C ASN A 111 -6.70 -13.04 3.26
N GLY A 112 -6.89 -13.43 4.52
CA GLY A 112 -6.02 -12.99 5.61
C GLY A 112 -6.08 -11.48 5.88
N PHE A 113 -7.13 -10.80 5.39
CA PHE A 113 -7.42 -9.41 5.76
C PHE A 113 -7.79 -9.33 7.24
N ALA A 114 -7.26 -8.32 7.90
CA ALA A 114 -7.66 -7.94 9.24
C ALA A 114 -8.78 -6.89 9.17
N ASP A 115 -9.51 -6.72 10.28
CA ASP A 115 -10.61 -5.74 10.42
C ASP A 115 -10.20 -4.31 10.01
N PHE A 116 -8.91 -3.97 10.13
CA PHE A 116 -8.40 -2.65 9.77
C PHE A 116 -8.23 -2.42 8.26
N ASP A 117 -8.11 -3.47 7.44
CA ASP A 117 -7.79 -3.32 6.01
C ASP A 117 -8.93 -2.59 5.25
N GLU A 118 -10.19 -2.66 5.71
CA GLU A 118 -11.32 -1.86 5.19
C GLU A 118 -11.04 -0.36 5.30
N GLY A 119 -10.54 0.10 6.45
CA GLY A 119 -10.23 1.50 6.69
C GLY A 119 -9.16 2.01 5.75
N TRP A 120 -8.09 1.24 5.56
CA TRP A 120 -6.97 1.61 4.68
C TRP A 120 -7.35 1.54 3.19
N ALA A 121 -8.18 0.59 2.77
CA ALA A 121 -8.68 0.52 1.39
C ALA A 121 -9.47 1.78 1.03
N ASN A 122 -10.36 2.23 1.90
CA ASN A 122 -11.13 3.46 1.70
C ASN A 122 -10.26 4.71 1.85
N GLU A 123 -9.35 4.73 2.82
CA GLU A 123 -8.47 5.88 3.07
C GLU A 123 -7.58 6.21 1.87
N ILE A 124 -7.02 5.21 1.19
CA ILE A 124 -6.16 5.46 0.02
C ILE A 124 -6.97 5.91 -1.19
N MET A 125 -8.19 5.40 -1.35
CA MET A 125 -9.12 5.88 -2.36
C MET A 125 -9.49 7.34 -2.12
N ALA A 126 -9.72 7.74 -0.88
CA ALA A 126 -9.97 9.13 -0.52
C ALA A 126 -8.78 10.02 -0.90
N ARG A 127 -7.55 9.66 -0.48
CA ARG A 127 -6.35 10.45 -0.80
C ARG A 127 -6.08 10.57 -2.28
N ALA A 128 -6.17 9.46 -3.01
CA ALA A 128 -5.91 9.48 -4.44
C ALA A 128 -6.94 10.32 -5.20
N ASN A 129 -8.22 10.26 -4.80
CA ASN A 129 -9.24 11.16 -5.35
C ASN A 129 -8.98 12.62 -4.98
N ALA A 130 -8.47 12.89 -3.77
CA ALA A 130 -8.05 14.22 -3.37
C ALA A 130 -6.93 14.77 -4.27
N ALA A 131 -5.89 13.98 -4.52
CA ALA A 131 -4.80 14.33 -5.44
C ALA A 131 -5.28 14.60 -6.88
N ASN A 132 -6.41 14.00 -7.29
CA ASN A 132 -6.96 14.14 -8.63
C ASN A 132 -8.03 15.24 -8.77
N GLY A 133 -8.46 15.89 -7.69
CA GLY A 133 -9.54 16.88 -7.76
C GLY A 133 -10.95 16.30 -7.70
N ASN A 134 -11.10 14.99 -7.47
CA ASN A 134 -12.37 14.26 -7.53
C ASN A 134 -13.14 14.38 -6.21
N LYS A 135 -13.79 15.53 -5.98
CA LYS A 135 -14.41 15.90 -4.69
C LYS A 135 -15.48 14.91 -4.18
N GLU A 136 -16.37 14.45 -5.06
CA GLU A 136 -17.46 13.55 -4.67
C GLU A 136 -16.93 12.18 -4.23
N GLU A 137 -16.04 11.59 -5.03
CA GLU A 137 -15.40 10.32 -4.68
C GLU A 137 -14.50 10.45 -3.45
N PHE A 138 -13.75 11.56 -3.31
CA PHE A 138 -13.02 11.85 -2.08
C PHE A 138 -13.94 11.77 -0.87
N ARG A 139 -15.09 12.46 -0.90
CA ARG A 139 -15.99 12.53 0.25
C ARG A 139 -16.57 11.15 0.58
N LYS A 140 -17.03 10.42 -0.43
CA LYS A 140 -17.56 9.06 -0.30
C LYS A 140 -16.57 8.13 0.42
N TYR A 141 -15.32 8.07 -0.07
CA TYR A 141 -14.32 7.18 0.50
C TYR A 141 -13.77 7.68 1.83
N TYR A 142 -13.67 9.00 2.04
CA TYR A 142 -13.25 9.58 3.31
C TYR A 142 -14.27 9.27 4.42
N ASP A 143 -15.56 9.40 4.14
CA ASP A 143 -16.62 9.06 5.09
C ASP A 143 -16.62 7.53 5.38
N ALA A 144 -16.46 6.69 4.36
CA ALA A 144 -16.33 5.24 4.53
C ALA A 144 -15.10 4.84 5.37
N ALA A 145 -13.95 5.49 5.15
CA ALA A 145 -12.74 5.28 5.95
C ALA A 145 -12.97 5.64 7.43
N ASN A 146 -13.67 6.75 7.71
CA ASN A 146 -14.04 7.13 9.07
C ASN A 146 -14.95 6.09 9.73
N GLU A 147 -15.99 5.61 9.03
CA GLU A 147 -16.90 4.59 9.56
C GLU A 147 -16.18 3.27 9.84
N ALA A 148 -15.27 2.85 8.96
CA ALA A 148 -14.43 1.68 9.18
C ALA A 148 -13.52 1.85 10.42
N GLY A 149 -12.90 3.03 10.59
CA GLY A 149 -12.10 3.38 11.76
C GLY A 149 -12.87 3.28 13.08
N LYS A 150 -14.16 3.64 13.10
CA LYS A 150 -15.02 3.55 14.30
C LYS A 150 -15.25 2.10 14.74
N LYS A 151 -15.27 1.15 13.80
CA LYS A 151 -15.50 -0.28 14.05
C LYS A 151 -14.27 -0.99 14.61
N GLN A 152 -13.09 -0.37 14.58
CA GLN A 152 -11.86 -1.01 15.07
C GLN A 152 -11.91 -1.25 16.58
N LYS A 153 -11.71 -2.52 16.98
CA LYS A 153 -11.80 -2.97 18.38
C LYS A 153 -10.57 -2.62 19.21
N LYS A 154 -9.39 -2.62 18.59
CA LYS A 154 -8.12 -2.37 19.27
C LYS A 154 -7.84 -0.87 19.29
N GLU A 155 -7.89 -0.27 20.48
CA GLU A 155 -7.75 1.18 20.66
C GLU A 155 -6.42 1.73 20.11
N GLY A 156 -5.32 0.96 20.22
CA GLY A 156 -4.04 1.36 19.65
C GLY A 156 -4.06 1.48 18.13
N ASP A 157 -4.70 0.54 17.44
CA ASP A 157 -4.78 0.52 15.98
C ASP A 157 -5.71 1.63 15.49
N LYS A 158 -6.81 1.86 16.22
CA LYS A 158 -7.75 2.96 15.98
C LYS A 158 -7.06 4.32 16.08
N LYS A 159 -6.32 4.56 17.17
CA LYS A 159 -5.55 5.80 17.36
C LYS A 159 -4.54 6.01 16.24
N TYR A 160 -3.81 4.96 15.88
CA TYR A 160 -2.85 5.02 14.77
C TYR A 160 -3.54 5.37 13.45
N PHE A 161 -4.63 4.70 13.11
CA PHE A 161 -5.40 4.95 11.89
C PHE A 161 -5.86 6.41 11.79
N TYR A 162 -6.49 6.95 12.84
CA TYR A 162 -6.92 8.35 12.83
C TYR A 162 -5.76 9.34 12.80
N SER A 163 -4.62 9.02 13.44
CA SER A 163 -3.43 9.87 13.35
C SER A 163 -2.90 9.97 11.92
N GLU A 164 -3.01 8.90 11.13
CA GLU A 164 -2.65 8.92 9.71
C GLU A 164 -3.73 9.62 8.87
N LEU A 165 -5.02 9.36 9.13
CA LEU A 165 -6.14 10.02 8.43
C LEU A 165 -6.17 11.54 8.68
N GLU A 166 -5.62 12.01 9.80
CA GLU A 166 -5.47 13.43 10.08
C GLU A 166 -4.36 14.09 9.26
N LYS A 167 -3.28 13.35 8.99
CA LYS A 167 -2.14 13.83 8.22
C LYS A 167 -2.48 13.95 6.74
N GLY A 168 -2.01 15.01 6.12
CA GLY A 168 -2.08 15.21 4.67
C GLY A 168 -1.08 14.34 3.88
N PRO A 169 -0.93 14.61 2.57
CA PRO A 169 -1.62 15.65 1.84
C PRO A 169 -3.09 15.32 1.57
N TRP A 170 -3.97 16.32 1.74
CA TRP A 170 -5.39 16.27 1.37
C TRP A 170 -5.73 17.22 0.21
N PHE A 171 -4.73 17.90 -0.36
CA PHE A 171 -4.89 18.78 -1.53
C PHE A 171 -6.04 19.81 -1.38
N GLY A 172 -6.25 20.31 -0.16
CA GLY A 172 -7.29 21.28 0.18
C GLY A 172 -8.72 20.72 0.26
N MET A 173 -8.91 19.40 0.30
CA MET A 173 -10.24 18.78 0.33
C MET A 173 -10.78 18.44 1.73
N ARG A 174 -9.90 18.36 2.73
CA ARG A 174 -10.26 18.04 4.11
C ARG A 174 -10.36 19.30 4.96
#